data_AF-A0A5B6W6J3-F1
#
_entry.id   AF-A0A5B6W6J3-F1
#
_cell.length_a   1.000
_cell.length_b   1.000
_cell.length_c   1.000
_cell.angle_alpha   90.00
_cell.angle_beta   90.00
_cell.angle_gamma   90.00
#
_symmetry.space_group_name_H-M   'P 1'
#
loop_
_entity.id
_entity.type
_entity.pdbx_description
1 polymer ?
#
loop_
_entity_poly.entity_id
_entity_poly.type
_entity_poly.pdbx_seq_one_letter_code
_entity_poly.pdbx_strand_id
1 'polypeptide(L)'
;MGRKSGMTMAAIFVVLASTLTTYASTTYTVGDFSGWQVPTSNSNLYDNWADNKTFVVGDDLLFNFITGEHDVAEVTEPGYDACTTTDTISTDNKGPVKITL
;
A
#
# COMPACT_ATOMS: atom_id res chain seq x y z
N MET A 1 4.65 75.48 -2.40
CA MET A 1 5.62 74.42 -2.05
C MET A 1 4.86 73.28 -1.34
N GLY A 2 4.18 72.42 -2.11
CA GLY A 2 3.36 71.30 -1.60
C GLY A 2 4.00 69.97 -1.97
N ARG A 3 4.16 69.08 -1.00
CA ARG A 3 5.05 67.91 -1.05
C ARG A 3 4.47 66.76 -1.89
N LYS A 4 5.40 66.07 -2.54
CA LYS A 4 5.31 64.86 -3.39
C LYS A 4 4.55 63.73 -2.71
N SER A 5 3.79 62.95 -3.48
CA SER A 5 3.60 61.53 -3.16
C SER A 5 3.48 60.72 -4.46
N GLY A 6 4.58 60.07 -4.84
CA GLY A 6 4.61 59.11 -5.93
C GLY A 6 3.99 57.81 -5.45
N MET A 7 2.85 57.45 -6.05
CA MET A 7 2.15 56.19 -5.76
C MET A 7 2.89 55.05 -6.47
N THR A 8 3.78 54.36 -5.75
CA THR A 8 4.40 53.11 -6.23
C THR A 8 3.35 51.99 -6.26
N MET A 9 3.03 51.50 -7.46
CA MET A 9 2.12 50.36 -7.68
C MET A 9 2.89 49.06 -7.41
N ALA A 10 2.64 48.42 -6.27
CA ALA A 10 3.22 47.12 -5.95
C ALA A 10 2.52 46.01 -6.75
N ALA A 11 3.26 45.32 -7.61
CA ALA A 11 2.80 44.13 -8.31
C ALA A 11 2.82 42.93 -7.35
N ILE A 12 1.65 42.33 -7.09
CA ILE A 12 1.52 41.12 -6.28
C ILE A 12 1.73 39.92 -7.20
N PHE A 13 2.89 39.28 -7.11
CA PHE A 13 3.12 37.96 -7.69
C PHE A 13 2.57 36.92 -6.72
N VAL A 14 1.44 36.29 -7.07
CA VAL A 14 0.91 35.13 -6.33
C VAL A 14 1.73 33.91 -6.74
N VAL A 15 2.65 33.48 -5.89
CA VAL A 15 3.36 32.21 -6.05
C VAL A 15 2.46 31.11 -5.50
N LEU A 16 1.85 30.32 -6.40
CA LEU A 16 1.18 29.07 -6.04
C LEU A 16 2.25 28.05 -5.66
N ALA A 17 2.56 27.95 -4.35
CA ALA A 17 3.35 26.86 -3.83
C ALA A 17 2.50 25.58 -3.89
N SER A 18 2.74 24.73 -4.90
CA SER A 18 2.21 23.38 -4.94
C SER A 18 2.82 22.58 -3.80
N THR A 19 2.07 22.36 -2.73
CA THR A 19 2.49 21.48 -1.64
C THR A 19 2.56 20.06 -2.18
N LEU A 20 3.77 19.52 -2.31
CA LEU A 20 3.98 18.10 -2.56
C LEU A 20 3.55 17.36 -1.29
N THR A 21 2.35 16.78 -1.28
CA THR A 21 1.92 15.87 -0.21
C THR A 21 2.71 14.58 -0.38
N THR A 22 3.74 14.38 0.43
CA THR A 22 4.40 13.08 0.54
C THR A 22 3.48 12.17 1.35
N TYR A 23 2.79 11.25 0.68
CA TYR A 23 2.10 10.16 1.38
C TYR A 23 3.16 9.23 1.96
N ALA A 24 3.15 9.04 3.28
CA ALA A 24 3.99 8.03 3.90
C ALA A 24 3.41 6.65 3.57
N SER A 25 4.23 5.79 2.96
CA SER A 25 3.89 4.39 2.72
C SER A 25 3.77 3.63 4.04
N THR A 26 2.73 2.81 4.17
CA THR A 26 2.51 1.92 5.31
C THR A 26 2.86 0.50 4.92
N THR A 27 3.61 -0.21 5.78
CA THR A 27 3.79 -1.66 5.64
C THR A 27 2.79 -2.39 6.53
N TYR A 28 1.94 -3.22 5.91
CA TYR A 28 0.97 -4.08 6.58
C TYR A 28 1.48 -5.51 6.64
N THR A 29 1.64 -6.05 7.85
CA THR A 29 1.91 -7.49 8.03
C THR A 29 0.62 -8.28 7.80
N VAL A 30 0.59 -9.11 6.76
CA VAL A 30 -0.56 -9.94 6.41
C VAL A 30 -0.87 -10.93 7.53
N GLY A 31 -2.11 -10.93 8.02
CA GLY A 31 -2.53 -11.76 9.16
C GLY A 31 -2.05 -11.25 10.53
N ASP A 32 -1.46 -10.05 10.61
CA ASP A 32 -0.92 -9.44 11.83
C ASP A 32 -0.03 -10.41 12.64
N PHE A 33 -0.44 -10.84 13.84
CA PHE A 33 0.33 -11.77 14.67
C PHE A 33 0.37 -13.20 14.12
N SER A 34 -0.65 -13.60 13.35
CA SER A 34 -0.70 -14.92 12.73
C SER A 34 0.28 -15.05 11.57
N GLY A 35 0.57 -13.98 10.85
CA GLY A 35 1.39 -14.06 9.64
C GLY A 35 0.72 -14.83 8.49
N TRP A 36 1.53 -15.29 7.54
CA TRP A 36 1.09 -16.05 6.38
C TRP A 36 1.17 -17.55 6.66
N GLN A 37 0.01 -18.19 6.83
CA GLN A 37 -0.15 -19.59 7.18
C GLN A 37 -1.54 -20.11 6.78
N VAL A 38 -1.72 -21.43 6.76
CA VAL A 38 -3.06 -22.02 6.60
C VAL A 38 -3.87 -21.78 7.88
N PRO A 39 -5.01 -21.06 7.85
CA PRO A 39 -5.80 -20.80 9.05
C PRO A 39 -6.38 -22.10 9.63
N THR A 40 -6.13 -22.36 10.92
CA THR A 40 -6.55 -23.62 11.59
C THR A 40 -7.82 -23.48 12.42
N SER A 41 -8.08 -22.31 12.98
CA SER A 41 -9.20 -22.05 13.92
C SER A 41 -10.22 -21.05 13.39
N ASN A 42 -9.82 -20.18 12.47
CA ASN A 42 -10.69 -19.16 11.87
C ASN A 42 -10.47 -19.15 10.35
N SER A 43 -11.42 -19.69 9.59
CA SER A 43 -11.34 -19.70 8.12
C SER A 43 -11.32 -18.30 7.50
N ASN A 44 -11.88 -17.30 8.20
CA ASN A 44 -12.03 -15.93 7.72
C ASN A 44 -10.90 -15.02 8.23
N LEU A 45 -9.74 -15.59 8.60
CA LEU A 45 -8.61 -14.84 9.17
C LEU A 45 -8.19 -13.67 8.26
N TYR A 46 -7.98 -13.94 6.98
CA TYR A 46 -7.45 -12.96 6.03
C TYR A 46 -8.51 -11.95 5.58
N ASP A 47 -9.77 -12.36 5.44
CA ASP A 47 -10.88 -11.46 5.13
C ASP A 47 -11.08 -10.45 6.27
N ASN A 48 -11.19 -10.95 7.51
CA ASN A 48 -11.31 -10.09 8.69
C ASN A 48 -10.10 -9.16 8.85
N TRP A 49 -8.90 -9.64 8.52
CA TRP A 49 -7.69 -8.82 8.56
C TRP A 49 -7.77 -7.68 7.54
N ALA A 50 -8.15 -7.99 6.29
CA ALA A 50 -8.22 -7.03 5.20
C ALA A 50 -9.33 -5.98 5.43
N ASP A 51 -10.51 -6.40 5.92
CA ASP A 51 -11.66 -5.52 6.19
C ASP A 51 -11.34 -4.37 7.18
N ASN A 52 -10.35 -4.57 8.04
CA ASN A 52 -9.93 -3.59 9.05
C ASN A 52 -8.80 -2.66 8.59
N LYS A 53 -8.40 -2.70 7.31
CA LYS A 53 -7.32 -1.87 6.76
C LYS A 53 -7.84 -1.02 5.59
N THR A 54 -7.11 0.04 5.28
CA THR A 54 -7.29 0.82 4.06
C THR A 54 -5.97 0.84 3.35
N PHE A 55 -5.89 0.18 2.20
CA PHE A 55 -4.70 0.13 1.38
C PHE A 55 -4.70 1.26 0.37
N VAL A 56 -3.58 1.97 0.23
CA VAL A 56 -3.38 2.98 -0.81
C VAL A 56 -2.15 2.66 -1.65
N VAL A 57 -2.11 3.22 -2.87
CA VAL A 57 -0.96 3.04 -3.77
C VAL A 57 0.32 3.50 -3.08
N GLY A 58 1.35 2.66 -3.14
CA GLY A 58 2.64 2.83 -2.50
C GLY A 58 2.76 2.12 -1.14
N ASP A 59 1.69 1.56 -0.57
CA ASP A 59 1.77 0.72 0.62
C ASP A 59 2.42 -0.64 0.33
N ASP A 60 2.95 -1.28 1.37
CA ASP A 60 3.57 -2.60 1.27
C ASP A 60 2.72 -3.65 2.02
N LEU A 61 2.54 -4.82 1.41
CA LEU A 61 2.06 -6.04 2.04
C LEU A 61 3.25 -6.95 2.39
N LEU A 62 3.42 -7.24 3.68
CA LEU A 62 4.48 -8.13 4.19
C LEU A 62 3.89 -9.49 4.57
N PHE A 63 4.24 -10.50 3.78
CA PHE A 63 3.90 -11.90 4.01
C PHE A 63 5.03 -12.58 4.77
N ASN A 64 4.81 -12.83 6.07
CA ASN A 64 5.78 -13.50 6.93
C ASN A 64 5.50 -15.01 6.99
N PHE A 65 6.42 -15.82 6.48
CA PHE A 65 6.39 -17.28 6.53
C PHE A 65 7.80 -17.87 6.45
N ILE A 66 7.94 -19.14 6.84
CA ILE A 66 9.20 -19.88 6.72
C ILE A 66 9.37 -20.33 5.26
N THR A 67 10.51 -20.00 4.65
CA THR A 67 10.85 -20.43 3.29
C THR A 67 10.74 -21.95 3.17
N GLY A 68 9.97 -22.43 2.19
CA GLY A 68 9.72 -23.86 1.96
C GLY A 68 8.44 -24.40 2.60
N GLU A 69 7.78 -23.64 3.49
CA GLU A 69 6.48 -24.02 4.06
C GLU A 69 5.31 -23.40 3.29
N HIS A 70 5.49 -22.15 2.83
CA HIS A 70 4.49 -21.39 2.09
C HIS A 70 5.15 -20.63 0.93
N ASP A 71 4.31 -20.09 0.04
CA ASP A 71 4.67 -19.13 -1.01
C ASP A 71 3.60 -18.02 -1.06
N VAL A 72 3.83 -17.03 -1.92
CA VAL A 72 2.85 -15.98 -2.23
C VAL A 72 2.69 -15.96 -3.74
N ALA A 73 1.44 -16.08 -4.20
CA ALA A 73 1.11 -15.97 -5.61
C ALA A 73 0.11 -14.84 -5.83
N GLU A 74 0.44 -13.92 -6.73
CA GLU A 74 -0.50 -12.92 -7.23
C GLU A 74 -1.32 -13.54 -8.36
N VAL A 75 -2.64 -13.41 -8.28
CA VAL A 75 -3.58 -14.06 -9.20
C VAL A 75 -4.68 -13.10 -9.62
N THR A 76 -5.36 -13.44 -10.71
CA THR A 76 -6.61 -12.77 -11.10
C THR A 76 -7.76 -13.20 -10.20
N GLU A 77 -8.85 -12.43 -10.16
CA GLU A 77 -10.06 -12.77 -9.38
C GLU A 77 -10.61 -14.18 -9.71
N PRO A 78 -10.78 -14.59 -10.99
CA PRO A 78 -11.18 -15.97 -11.29
C PRO A 78 -10.18 -17.03 -10.81
N GLY A 79 -8.88 -16.70 -10.81
CA GLY A 79 -7.83 -17.57 -10.30
C GLY A 79 -7.91 -17.76 -8.78
N TYR A 80 -8.20 -16.66 -8.06
CA TYR A 80 -8.45 -16.66 -6.63
C TYR A 80 -9.69 -17.51 -6.27
N ASP A 81 -10.83 -17.26 -6.91
CA ASP A 81 -12.08 -17.98 -6.67
C ASP A 81 -11.97 -19.48 -6.93
N ALA A 82 -11.21 -19.87 -7.95
CA ALA A 82 -10.98 -21.27 -8.29
C ALA A 82 -9.85 -21.93 -7.49
N CYS A 83 -9.10 -21.16 -6.68
CA CYS A 83 -7.91 -21.60 -5.95
C CYS A 83 -6.89 -22.32 -6.87
N THR A 84 -6.54 -21.68 -8.00
CA THR A 84 -5.59 -22.23 -8.98
C THR A 84 -4.32 -21.39 -9.09
N THR A 85 -3.20 -22.09 -9.29
CA THR A 85 -1.86 -21.50 -9.48
C THR A 85 -1.31 -21.72 -10.89
N THR A 86 -2.18 -22.03 -11.86
CA THR A 86 -1.74 -22.38 -13.23
C THR A 86 -1.29 -21.15 -14.04
N ASP A 87 -1.95 -20.00 -13.84
CA ASP A 87 -1.70 -18.75 -14.55
C ASP A 87 -1.50 -17.58 -13.56
N THR A 88 -0.52 -17.73 -12.66
CA THR A 88 -0.17 -16.68 -11.71
C THR A 88 0.46 -15.48 -12.41
N ILE A 89 0.19 -14.28 -11.90
CA ILE A 89 0.83 -13.03 -12.34
C ILE A 89 2.28 -13.01 -11.85
N SER A 90 2.49 -13.40 -10.59
CA SER A 90 3.79 -13.53 -9.94
C SER A 90 3.75 -14.61 -8.87
N THR A 91 4.92 -15.17 -8.53
CA THR A 91 5.04 -16.15 -7.44
C THR A 91 6.39 -16.00 -6.74
N ASP A 92 6.36 -15.87 -5.42
CA ASP A 92 7.53 -15.76 -4.56
C ASP A 92 7.51 -16.84 -3.47
N ASN A 93 8.58 -17.65 -3.42
CA ASN A 93 8.68 -18.80 -2.52
C ASN A 93 9.77 -18.63 -1.43
N LYS A 94 10.30 -17.42 -1.27
CA LYS A 94 11.33 -17.10 -0.27
C LYS A 94 10.81 -16.05 0.71
N GLY A 95 10.33 -16.52 1.85
CA GLY A 95 9.81 -15.67 2.92
C GLY A 95 10.92 -14.95 3.71
N PRO A 96 10.63 -13.77 4.29
CA PRO A 96 9.37 -13.02 4.12
C PRO A 96 9.30 -12.31 2.76
N VAL A 97 8.09 -12.25 2.20
CA VAL A 97 7.82 -11.60 0.89
C VAL A 97 7.19 -10.24 1.11
N LYS A 98 7.61 -9.25 0.33
CA LYS A 98 7.05 -7.89 0.34
C LYS A 98 6.53 -7.54 -1.06
N ILE A 99 5.26 -7.15 -1.13
CA ILE A 99 4.60 -6.69 -2.35
C ILE A 99 4.17 -5.23 -2.16
N THR A 100 4.55 -4.34 -3.07
CA THR A 100 4.13 -2.94 -3.07
C THR A 100 2.88 -2.77 -3.94
N LEU A 101 1.89 -2.03 -3.44
CA LEU A 101 0.61 -1.73 -4.10
C LEU A 101 0.66 -0.48 -4.99
#